data_AF-A0A7W0MTB0-F1
#
_entry.id   AF-A0A7W0MTB0-F1
#
_cell.length_a   1.000
_cell.length_b   1.000
_cell.length_c   1.000
_cell.angle_alpha   90.00
_cell.angle_beta   90.00
_cell.angle_gamma   90.00
#
_symmetry.space_group_name_H-M   'P 1'
#
loop_
_entity.id
_entity.type
_entity.pdbx_description
1 polymer ?
#
loop_
_entity_poly.entity_id
_entity_poly.type
_entity_poly.pdbx_seq_one_letter_code
_entity_poly.pdbx_strand_id
1 'polypeptide(L)'
;MRRLAALVVAAGLLVWAAAPALSVQPYVPRAVDFEQTLDLDRGGDAAAARATGGQWRSPVIKAPKRFDLIGLKWRSPDGHDVTGRIRVRDPEGGWSRWTLMGEGHGIRGTDPVWAGGADAYQLRLNRRPRGLRAHFVNATGTATRADRARSALR
;
A
#
# COMPACT_ATOMS: atom_id res chain seq x y z
N MET A 1 -54.78 -13.60 16.68
CA MET A 1 -53.56 -14.44 16.58
C MET A 1 -52.73 -14.20 15.32
N ARG A 2 -53.31 -14.21 14.10
CA ARG A 2 -52.54 -13.99 12.84
C ARG A 2 -51.75 -12.67 12.74
N ARG A 3 -52.31 -11.55 13.20
CA ARG A 3 -51.63 -10.23 13.18
C ARG A 3 -50.42 -10.16 14.12
N LEU A 4 -50.52 -10.81 15.28
CA LEU A 4 -49.43 -10.93 16.26
C LEU A 4 -48.28 -11.78 15.70
N ALA A 5 -48.59 -12.90 15.05
CA ALA A 5 -47.59 -13.73 14.37
C ALA A 5 -46.85 -12.97 13.26
N ALA A 6 -47.57 -12.18 12.45
CA ALA A 6 -46.97 -11.38 11.39
C ALA A 6 -46.01 -10.30 11.93
N LEU A 7 -46.36 -9.63 13.04
CA LEU A 7 -45.51 -8.63 13.68
C LEU A 7 -44.22 -9.23 14.25
N VAL A 8 -44.30 -10.42 14.86
CA VAL A 8 -43.11 -11.12 15.40
C VAL A 8 -42.15 -11.53 14.27
N VAL A 9 -42.69 -12.04 13.15
CA VAL A 9 -41.87 -12.40 11.98
C VAL A 9 -41.21 -11.15 11.37
N ALA A 10 -41.96 -10.05 11.22
CA ALA A 10 -41.41 -8.80 10.70
C ALA A 10 -40.30 -8.22 11.61
N ALA A 11 -40.49 -8.25 12.92
CA ALA A 11 -39.47 -7.81 13.88
C ALA A 11 -38.22 -8.71 13.83
N GLY A 12 -38.40 -10.03 13.74
CA GLY A 12 -37.29 -10.98 13.59
C GLY A 12 -36.48 -10.74 12.31
N LEU A 13 -37.15 -10.48 11.19
CA LEU A 13 -36.49 -10.15 9.91
C LEU A 13 -35.72 -8.82 9.99
N LEU A 14 -36.27 -7.81 10.67
CA LEU A 14 -35.59 -6.52 10.89
C LEU A 14 -34.34 -6.68 11.75
N VAL A 15 -34.42 -7.44 12.84
CA VAL A 15 -33.25 -7.72 13.70
C VAL A 15 -32.19 -8.50 12.93
N TRP A 16 -32.59 -9.50 12.14
CA TRP A 16 -31.65 -10.28 11.32
C TRP A 16 -30.97 -9.43 10.24
N ALA A 17 -31.72 -8.54 9.58
CA ALA A 17 -31.17 -7.62 8.60
C ALA A 17 -30.25 -6.56 9.23
N ALA A 18 -30.51 -6.14 10.47
CA ALA A 18 -29.70 -5.17 11.20
C ALA A 18 -28.51 -5.81 11.96
N ALA A 19 -28.47 -7.13 12.12
CA ALA A 19 -27.44 -7.84 12.86
C ALA A 19 -26.00 -7.50 12.45
N PRO A 20 -25.65 -7.31 11.14
CA PRO A 20 -24.29 -6.92 10.75
C PRO A 20 -23.88 -5.54 11.29
N ALA A 21 -24.84 -4.62 11.46
CA ALA A 21 -24.60 -3.29 12.01
C ALA A 21 -24.44 -3.28 13.54
N LEU A 22 -24.83 -4.37 14.20
CA LEU A 22 -24.65 -4.61 15.64
C LEU A 22 -23.45 -5.51 15.94
N SER A 23 -22.64 -5.85 14.93
CA SER A 23 -21.42 -6.63 15.12
C SER A 23 -20.43 -5.86 16.00
N VAL A 24 -20.12 -6.42 17.17
CA VAL A 24 -19.05 -5.95 18.06
C VAL A 24 -17.65 -6.30 17.54
N GLN A 25 -17.55 -7.09 16.47
CA GLN A 25 -16.28 -7.42 15.85
C GLN A 25 -15.89 -6.34 14.83
N PRO A 26 -14.69 -5.72 14.96
CA PRO A 26 -14.19 -4.78 13.99
C PRO A 26 -14.12 -5.43 12.61
N TYR A 27 -14.59 -4.72 11.58
CA TYR A 27 -14.40 -5.16 10.20
C TYR A 27 -12.89 -5.16 9.87
N VAL A 28 -12.35 -6.33 9.53
CA VAL A 28 -10.97 -6.49 9.06
C VAL A 28 -11.01 -6.76 7.56
N PRO A 29 -10.59 -5.81 6.71
CA PRO A 29 -10.54 -6.04 5.28
C PRO A 29 -9.51 -7.13 4.95
N ARG A 30 -9.83 -7.96 3.96
CA ARG A 30 -8.88 -8.95 3.45
C ARG A 30 -7.68 -8.22 2.83
N ALA A 31 -6.48 -8.67 3.18
CA ALA A 31 -5.26 -8.17 2.56
C ALA A 31 -5.26 -8.49 1.04
N VAL A 32 -4.90 -7.50 0.23
CA VAL A 32 -4.81 -7.63 -1.23
C VAL A 32 -3.40 -7.32 -1.68
N ASP A 33 -2.77 -8.30 -2.31
CA ASP A 33 -1.47 -8.15 -2.98
C ASP A 33 -1.67 -7.70 -4.43
N PHE A 34 -0.78 -6.82 -4.90
CA PHE A 34 -0.73 -6.43 -6.31
C PHE A 34 0.66 -5.92 -6.69
N GLU A 35 0.92 -5.85 -8.00
CA GLU A 35 2.23 -5.48 -8.52
C GLU A 35 2.16 -4.43 -9.63
N GLN A 36 3.23 -3.64 -9.76
CA GLN A 36 3.42 -2.67 -10.83
C GLN A 36 4.82 -2.82 -11.41
N THR A 37 4.91 -3.02 -12.72
CA THR A 37 6.19 -2.99 -13.43
C THR A 37 6.69 -1.56 -13.55
N LEU A 38 7.99 -1.36 -13.28
CA LEU A 38 8.63 -0.06 -13.34
C LEU A 38 9.56 0.04 -14.54
N ASP A 39 9.24 0.98 -15.43
CA ASP A 39 10.09 1.37 -16.54
C ASP A 39 11.06 2.46 -16.05
N LEU A 40 12.30 2.05 -15.77
CA LEU A 40 13.35 2.93 -15.24
C LEU A 40 13.92 3.90 -16.29
N ASP A 41 13.64 3.64 -17.57
CA ASP A 41 14.09 4.48 -18.68
C ASP A 41 13.08 5.61 -18.96
N ARG A 42 11.86 5.47 -18.43
CA ARG A 42 10.79 6.46 -18.56
C ARG A 42 10.81 7.45 -17.38
N GLY A 43 11.28 8.66 -17.63
CA GLY A 43 10.95 9.84 -16.80
C GLY A 43 11.72 10.02 -15.49
N GLY A 44 12.91 9.45 -15.33
CA GLY A 44 13.77 9.72 -14.17
C GLY A 44 14.61 11.00 -14.30
N ASP A 45 14.96 11.59 -13.16
CA ASP A 45 15.70 12.85 -13.13
C ASP A 45 17.22 12.61 -13.11
N ALA A 46 17.85 12.63 -14.28
CA ALA A 46 19.30 12.47 -14.43
C ALA A 46 20.10 13.63 -13.79
N ALA A 47 19.49 14.82 -13.66
CA ALA A 47 20.12 15.95 -12.98
C ALA A 47 20.18 15.71 -11.46
N ALA A 48 19.12 15.15 -10.88
CA ALA A 48 19.13 14.73 -9.48
C ALA A 48 20.19 13.66 -9.19
N ALA A 49 20.44 12.74 -10.13
CA ALA A 49 21.46 11.71 -9.98
C ALA A 49 22.87 12.28 -9.80
N ARG A 50 23.21 13.38 -10.51
CA ARG A 50 24.50 14.06 -10.33
C ARG A 50 24.62 14.74 -8.96
N ALA A 51 23.52 15.29 -8.44
CA ALA A 51 23.48 15.97 -7.13
C ALA A 51 23.53 15.00 -5.93
N THR A 52 23.12 13.74 -6.11
CA THR A 52 23.10 12.71 -5.04
C THR A 52 24.18 11.64 -5.21
N GLY A 53 25.32 11.97 -5.82
CA GLY A 53 26.45 11.05 -5.94
C GLY A 53 26.18 9.80 -6.80
N GLY A 54 25.34 9.93 -7.84
CA GLY A 54 25.04 8.86 -8.80
C GLY A 54 23.72 8.11 -8.56
N GLN A 55 22.98 8.40 -7.49
CA GLN A 55 21.69 7.73 -7.25
C GLN A 55 20.57 8.22 -8.18
N TRP A 56 20.01 7.30 -8.97
CA TRP A 56 18.85 7.59 -9.81
C TRP A 56 17.61 7.85 -8.96
N ARG A 57 16.87 8.92 -9.29
CA ARG A 57 15.59 9.27 -8.66
C ARG A 57 14.45 9.11 -9.66
N SER A 58 13.40 8.39 -9.26
CA SER A 58 12.19 8.25 -10.06
C SER A 58 11.39 9.57 -10.12
N PRO A 59 10.53 9.77 -11.15
CA PRO A 59 9.44 10.73 -11.04
C PRO A 59 8.48 10.28 -9.92
N VAL A 60 7.46 11.08 -9.64
CA VAL A 60 6.36 10.63 -8.79
C VAL A 60 5.62 9.51 -9.50
N ILE A 61 5.60 8.32 -8.89
CA ILE A 61 4.91 7.15 -9.42
C ILE A 61 3.60 7.01 -8.66
N LYS A 62 2.47 7.01 -9.40
CA LYS A 62 1.17 6.65 -8.83
C LYS A 62 1.05 5.13 -8.75
N ALA A 63 0.67 4.63 -7.59
CA ALA A 63 0.35 3.22 -7.43
C ALA A 63 -0.99 2.89 -8.10
N PRO A 64 -1.19 1.66 -8.58
CA PRO A 64 -2.47 1.24 -9.19
C PRO A 64 -3.65 1.33 -8.21
N LYS A 65 -3.37 1.14 -6.91
CA LYS A 65 -4.32 1.19 -5.80
C LYS A 65 -3.61 1.72 -4.56
N ARG A 66 -4.38 2.13 -3.56
CA ARG A 66 -3.85 2.46 -2.23
C ARG A 66 -3.15 1.24 -1.62
N PHE A 67 -2.03 1.47 -0.93
CA PHE A 67 -1.22 0.40 -0.32
C PHE A 67 -0.72 0.76 1.08
N ASP A 68 -0.56 -0.26 1.91
CA ASP A 68 -0.04 -0.17 3.27
C ASP A 68 1.41 -0.66 3.39
N LEU A 69 1.82 -1.58 2.52
CA LEU A 69 3.20 -2.05 2.38
C LEU A 69 3.65 -1.92 0.93
N ILE A 70 4.94 -1.63 0.73
CA ILE A 70 5.58 -1.66 -0.58
C ILE A 70 6.99 -2.25 -0.47
N GLY A 71 7.30 -3.22 -1.34
CA GLY A 71 8.64 -3.74 -1.55
C GLY A 71 9.01 -3.67 -3.03
N LEU A 72 10.29 -3.86 -3.34
CA LEU A 72 10.78 -3.97 -4.71
C LEU A 72 11.19 -5.40 -5.02
N LYS A 73 10.96 -5.84 -6.26
CA LYS A 73 11.38 -7.13 -6.81
C LYS A 73 12.10 -6.91 -8.15
N TRP A 74 13.09 -7.72 -8.48
CA TRP A 74 13.79 -7.66 -9.78
C TRP A 74 14.21 -9.05 -10.27
N ARG A 75 14.58 -9.16 -11.55
CA ARG A 75 14.95 -10.43 -12.17
C ARG A 75 16.44 -10.76 -12.07
N SER A 76 17.32 -9.74 -11.96
CA SER A 76 18.77 -9.93 -12.13
C SER A 76 19.41 -10.69 -10.97
N PRO A 77 20.29 -11.67 -11.22
CA PRO A 77 21.22 -12.19 -10.21
C PRO A 77 22.17 -11.10 -9.71
N ASP A 78 22.59 -10.13 -10.54
CA ASP A 78 23.46 -8.99 -10.14
C ASP A 78 22.79 -7.94 -9.23
N GLY A 79 21.61 -8.28 -8.70
CA GLY A 79 20.83 -7.42 -7.83
C GLY A 79 21.32 -7.35 -6.38
N HIS A 80 22.38 -8.11 -6.04
CA HIS A 80 22.92 -8.19 -4.68
C HIS A 80 23.29 -6.83 -4.08
N ASP A 81 23.75 -5.87 -4.90
CA ASP A 81 24.15 -4.54 -4.41
C ASP A 81 23.09 -3.45 -4.66
N VAL A 82 21.85 -3.81 -5.00
CA VAL A 82 20.80 -2.80 -5.23
C VAL A 82 20.31 -2.27 -3.89
N THR A 83 20.74 -1.07 -3.54
CA THR A 83 20.24 -0.33 -2.38
C THR A 83 19.21 0.68 -2.84
N GLY A 84 18.02 0.61 -2.22
CA GLY A 84 16.92 1.52 -2.51
C GLY A 84 16.54 2.37 -1.30
N ARG A 85 16.15 3.62 -1.55
CA ARG A 85 15.37 4.42 -0.61
C ARG A 85 14.02 4.75 -1.24
N ILE A 86 13.00 4.80 -0.40
CA ILE A 86 11.65 5.14 -0.80
C ILE A 86 11.10 6.28 0.06
N ARG A 87 10.29 7.13 -0.55
CA ARG A 87 9.32 7.93 0.19
C ARG A 87 7.94 7.73 -0.42
N VAL A 88 6.93 7.78 0.41
CA VAL A 88 5.54 7.59 0.02
C VAL A 88 4.76 8.88 0.22
N ARG A 89 3.70 9.04 -0.55
CA ARG A 89 2.76 10.15 -0.42
C ARG A 89 1.45 9.64 0.13
N ASP A 90 0.98 10.27 1.20
CA ASP A 90 -0.35 10.00 1.72
C ASP A 90 -1.43 10.64 0.82
N PRO A 91 -2.71 10.25 0.98
CA PRO A 91 -3.82 10.81 0.19
C PRO A 91 -4.06 12.31 0.42
N GLU A 92 -3.57 12.86 1.53
CA GLU A 92 -3.65 14.29 1.86
C GLU A 92 -2.53 15.09 1.15
N GLY A 93 -1.62 14.38 0.48
CA GLY A 93 -0.55 14.93 -0.33
C GLY A 93 0.77 15.11 0.42
N GLY A 94 0.84 14.73 1.69
CA GLY A 94 2.04 14.75 2.52
C GLY A 94 3.05 13.69 2.10
N TRP A 95 4.33 14.06 2.08
CA TRP A 95 5.42 13.13 1.79
C TRP A 95 6.04 12.61 3.08
N SER A 96 6.28 11.30 3.13
CA SER A 96 7.14 10.71 4.16
C SER A 96 8.59 11.19 4.00
N ARG A 97 9.37 11.04 5.08
CA ARG A 97 10.84 11.01 4.97
C ARG A 97 11.29 9.90 4.03
N TRP A 98 12.49 10.05 3.48
CA TRP A 98 13.15 8.95 2.79
C TRP A 98 13.49 7.84 3.79
N THR A 99 13.09 6.63 3.46
CA THR A 99 13.29 5.42 4.25
C THR A 99 14.14 4.44 3.45
N LEU A 100 15.13 3.82 4.08
CA LEU A 100 15.92 2.77 3.48
C LEU A 100 15.05 1.53 3.28
N MET A 101 15.08 0.95 2.07
CA MET A 101 14.50 -0.35 1.83
C MET A 101 15.58 -1.38 2.16
N GLY A 102 15.30 -2.29 3.10
CA GLY A 102 16.25 -3.32 3.52
C GLY A 102 16.68 -4.19 2.35
N GLU A 103 17.89 -4.73 2.41
CA GLU A 103 18.31 -5.83 1.53
C GLU A 103 17.39 -7.01 1.84
N GLY A 104 16.57 -7.42 0.87
CA GLY A 104 15.60 -8.47 1.13
C GLY A 104 16.33 -9.74 1.57
N HIS A 105 15.73 -10.48 2.50
CA HIS A 105 16.20 -11.83 2.89
C HIS A 105 16.18 -12.86 1.72
N GLY A 106 16.01 -12.42 0.47
CA GLY A 106 16.13 -13.20 -0.75
C GLY A 106 16.81 -12.41 -1.87
N ILE A 107 17.46 -13.14 -2.77
CA ILE A 107 18.41 -12.65 -3.80
C ILE A 107 17.80 -11.67 -4.83
N ARG A 108 16.50 -11.35 -4.75
CA ARG A 108 15.73 -10.73 -5.85
C ARG A 108 14.77 -9.62 -5.41
N GLY A 109 14.99 -8.99 -4.26
CA GLY A 109 14.12 -7.90 -3.81
C GLY A 109 14.58 -7.19 -2.55
N THR A 110 13.73 -6.27 -2.08
CA THR A 110 13.89 -5.59 -0.78
C THR A 110 12.91 -6.13 0.25
N ASP A 111 13.19 -5.88 1.52
CA ASP A 111 12.15 -5.96 2.54
C ASP A 111 11.06 -4.91 2.29
N PRO A 112 9.79 -5.23 2.61
CA PRO A 112 8.71 -4.29 2.45
C PRO A 112 8.79 -3.16 3.48
N VAL A 113 8.46 -1.95 3.04
CA VAL A 113 8.36 -0.76 3.89
C VAL A 113 6.90 -0.47 4.19
N TRP A 114 6.59 -0.23 5.47
CA TRP A 114 5.27 0.25 5.89
C TRP A 114 5.02 1.70 5.45
N ALA A 115 3.96 1.88 4.67
CA ALA A 115 3.50 3.15 4.13
C ALA A 115 2.30 3.73 4.91
N GLY A 116 1.55 2.89 5.62
CA GLY A 116 0.39 3.32 6.40
C GLY A 116 -0.78 3.87 5.56
N GLY A 117 -0.83 3.50 4.28
CA GLY A 117 -1.93 3.80 3.37
C GLY A 117 -1.65 4.95 2.40
N ALA A 118 -0.74 4.74 1.46
CA ALA A 118 -0.28 5.70 0.46
C ALA A 118 -0.86 5.42 -0.94
N ASP A 119 -0.84 6.43 -1.82
CA ASP A 119 -1.33 6.33 -3.22
C ASP A 119 -0.23 6.60 -4.27
N ALA A 120 0.89 7.19 -3.85
CA ALA A 120 2.03 7.48 -4.69
C ALA A 120 3.35 7.31 -3.94
N TYR A 121 4.44 7.18 -4.68
CA TYR A 121 5.76 7.01 -4.10
C TYR A 121 6.85 7.52 -5.05
N GLN A 122 8.06 7.64 -4.50
CA GLN A 122 9.27 7.86 -5.25
C GLN A 122 10.39 6.96 -4.75
N LEU A 123 11.26 6.58 -5.68
CA LEU A 123 12.41 5.74 -5.42
C LEU A 123 13.70 6.52 -5.65
N ARG A 124 14.71 6.18 -4.85
CA ARG A 124 16.11 6.47 -5.10
C ARG A 124 16.86 5.15 -5.13
N LEU A 125 17.49 4.83 -6.24
CA LEU A 125 18.23 3.59 -6.42
C LEU A 125 19.68 3.92 -6.77
N ASN A 126 20.63 3.16 -6.22
CA ASN A 126 22.04 3.25 -6.60
C ASN A 126 22.33 2.63 -7.97
N ARG A 127 21.56 1.61 -8.37
CA ARG A 127 21.60 0.98 -9.71
C ARG A 127 20.20 0.79 -10.27
N ARG A 128 20.11 0.53 -11.58
CA ARG A 128 18.86 0.26 -12.29
C ARG A 128 18.76 -1.23 -12.63
N PRO A 129 18.20 -2.08 -11.75
CA PRO A 129 18.06 -3.50 -12.05
C PRO A 129 17.04 -3.73 -13.17
N ARG A 130 17.27 -4.75 -13.98
CA ARG A 130 16.33 -5.14 -15.04
C ARG A 130 15.09 -5.82 -14.46
N GLY A 131 13.94 -5.52 -15.06
CA GLY A 131 12.66 -6.12 -14.68
C GLY A 131 12.20 -5.71 -13.27
N LEU A 132 12.47 -4.47 -12.88
CA LEU A 132 12.03 -3.92 -11.59
C LEU A 132 10.50 -3.90 -11.50
N ARG A 133 9.99 -4.40 -10.37
CA ARG A 133 8.56 -4.40 -10.03
C ARG A 133 8.39 -3.89 -8.60
N ALA A 134 7.39 -3.05 -8.38
CA ALA A 134 6.92 -2.75 -7.04
C ALA A 134 5.84 -3.77 -6.66
N HIS A 135 5.98 -4.35 -5.48
CA HIS A 135 5.00 -5.27 -4.87
C HIS A 135 4.33 -4.55 -3.71
N PHE A 136 3.01 -4.56 -3.69
CA PHE A 136 2.20 -3.82 -2.74
C PHE A 136 1.29 -4.76 -1.97
N VAL A 137 1.02 -4.40 -0.72
CA VAL A 137 -0.05 -5.00 0.07
C VAL A 137 -0.97 -3.90 0.54
N ASN A 138 -2.27 -4.08 0.34
CA ASN A 138 -3.30 -3.27 0.98
C ASN A 138 -3.98 -4.14 2.05
N ALA A 139 -3.76 -3.80 3.32
CA ALA A 139 -4.32 -4.50 4.48
C ALA A 139 -5.43 -3.71 5.18
N THR A 140 -5.64 -2.44 4.81
CA THR A 140 -6.62 -1.53 5.44
C THR A 140 -7.81 -1.19 4.53
N GLY A 141 -7.85 -1.74 3.32
CA GLY A 141 -8.84 -1.43 2.30
C GLY A 141 -8.74 0.00 1.79
N THR A 142 -9.90 0.59 1.52
CA THR A 142 -10.04 2.00 1.10
C THR A 142 -10.21 2.96 2.27
N ALA A 143 -10.22 2.46 3.51
CA ALA A 143 -10.45 3.28 4.70
C ALA A 143 -9.27 4.22 4.97
N THR A 144 -9.57 5.51 5.09
CA THR A 144 -8.59 6.54 5.46
C THR A 144 -8.22 6.46 6.96
N ARG A 145 -7.23 7.24 7.42
CA ARG A 145 -6.96 7.39 8.85
C ARG A 145 -8.18 7.95 9.60
N ALA A 146 -8.88 8.91 8.98
CA ALA A 146 -10.09 9.51 9.56
C ALA A 146 -11.23 8.49 9.70
N ASP A 147 -11.45 7.63 8.70
CA ASP A 147 -12.48 6.57 8.77
C ASP A 147 -12.19 5.57 9.89
N ARG A 148 -10.91 5.27 10.13
CA ARG A 148 -10.48 4.42 11.24
C ARG A 148 -10.67 5.08 12.60
N ALA A 149 -10.30 6.35 12.74
CA ALA A 149 -10.55 7.11 13.96
C ALA A 149 -12.04 7.13 14.33
N ARG A 150 -12.93 7.33 13.34
CA ARG A 150 -14.38 7.27 13.56
C ARG A 150 -14.87 5.88 13.99
N SER A 151 -14.29 4.84 13.42
CA SER A 151 -14.67 3.46 13.74
C SER A 151 -14.16 3.02 15.11
N ALA A 152 -13.00 3.53 15.56
CA ALA A 152 -12.44 3.24 16.88
C ALA A 152 -13.19 3.94 18.04
N LEU A 153 -13.98 4.97 17.73
CA LEU A 153 -14.79 5.70 18.70
C LEU A 153 -16.22 5.16 18.82
N ARG A 154 -16.59 4.15 18.03
CA ARG A 154 -17.88 3.45 18.08
C ARG A 154 -17.73 2.12 18.80
#